data_AF-A0A3G8QZ15-F1
#
_entry.id   AF-A0A3G8QZ15-F1
#
_cell.length_a   1.000
_cell.length_b   1.000
_cell.length_c   1.000
_cell.angle_alpha   90.00
_cell.angle_beta   90.00
_cell.angle_gamma   90.00
#
_symmetry.space_group_name_H-M   'P 1'
#
loop_
_entity.id
_entity.type
_entity.pdbx_description
1 polymer ?
#
loop_
_entity_poly.entity_id
_entity_poly.type
_entity_poly.pdbx_seq_one_letter_code
_entity_poly.pdbx_strand_id
1 'polypeptide(L)'
;MIGATARIIDMLGSGNKVDASIISAYTDVVAQYGTVKDAWELYRLFVEDPHHYIRGLLLQPIMRCGDVALAQDMYERYVRNQTSSEHIPDGVLHVLGYLGYVEAAADLVAWVNGPYGAASVDACLGLVHLPCESFRERLATELEQAVDQHLFDEFLPLLSFKCTTEDMIPRLVHWGERHASVDCNAGIIAGIALFGEEQKDTIRSILWNPLWEAHGTATGSCVWSYIAMQHVGLTFRELIQDIKSYDASKAGVQDLEYRLEVLYEMLELKLSYRVQPIRFARRNEESFAQIYSDLFSWSTEHKDDSIIGWMNDNLGYKHRLLKQYDELRKRVEIRMVHEIELEHVQTGS
;
A
#
# COMPACT_ATOMS: atom_id res chain seq x y z
N MET A 1 11.50 24.85 -2.49
CA MET A 1 12.27 23.70 -3.01
C MET A 1 13.23 23.30 -1.92
N ILE A 2 13.11 22.05 -1.47
CA ILE A 2 13.89 21.54 -0.34
C ILE A 2 15.22 20.94 -0.82
N GLY A 3 16.16 20.76 0.10
CA GLY A 3 17.48 20.20 -0.21
C GLY A 3 17.43 18.80 -0.82
N ALA A 4 16.44 17.98 -0.45
CA ALA A 4 16.25 16.64 -1.00
C ALA A 4 15.99 16.67 -2.52
N THR A 5 15.12 17.57 -2.99
CA THR A 5 14.84 17.76 -4.43
C THR A 5 16.10 18.16 -5.19
N ALA A 6 16.88 19.11 -4.65
CA ALA A 6 18.14 19.53 -5.26
C ALA A 6 19.14 18.37 -5.40
N ARG A 7 19.21 17.48 -4.38
CA ARG A 7 20.07 16.28 -4.43
C ARG A 7 19.61 15.28 -5.48
N ILE A 8 18.31 15.06 -5.65
CA ILE A 8 17.79 14.20 -6.73
C ILE A 8 18.19 14.75 -8.11
N ILE A 9 18.00 16.05 -8.33
CA ILE A 9 18.38 16.73 -9.58
C ILE A 9 19.88 16.56 -9.87
N ASP A 10 20.73 16.83 -8.89
CA ASP A 10 22.18 16.68 -9.03
C ASP A 10 22.59 15.24 -9.35
N MET A 11 22.07 14.27 -8.59
CA MET A 11 22.36 12.86 -8.78
C MET A 11 21.97 12.37 -10.18
N LEU A 12 20.75 12.66 -10.62
CA LEU A 12 20.24 12.22 -11.93
C LEU A 12 20.80 13.04 -13.10
N GLY A 13 21.20 14.29 -12.87
CA GLY A 13 21.85 15.15 -13.88
C GLY A 13 23.35 14.84 -14.07
N SER A 14 24.00 14.21 -13.09
CA SER A 14 25.44 13.90 -13.14
C SER A 14 25.83 12.81 -14.15
N GLY A 15 24.86 12.08 -14.71
CA GLY A 15 25.09 10.95 -15.63
C GLY A 15 25.69 9.70 -14.97
N ASN A 16 25.92 9.72 -13.65
CA ASN A 16 26.41 8.56 -12.90
C ASN A 16 25.28 7.57 -12.63
N LYS A 17 25.62 6.29 -12.51
CA LYS A 17 24.67 5.28 -12.04
C LYS A 17 24.35 5.53 -10.57
N VAL A 18 23.08 5.81 -10.27
CA VAL A 18 22.59 6.05 -8.90
C VAL A 18 21.80 4.83 -8.44
N ASP A 19 21.97 4.48 -7.16
CA ASP A 19 21.22 3.40 -6.53
C ASP A 19 19.76 3.82 -6.30
N ALA A 20 18.82 2.93 -6.65
CA ALA A 20 17.39 3.20 -6.57
C ALA A 20 16.91 3.43 -5.12
N SER A 21 17.51 2.75 -4.14
CA SER A 21 17.17 2.94 -2.72
C SER A 21 17.61 4.31 -2.22
N ILE A 22 18.71 4.87 -2.75
CA ILE A 22 19.11 6.25 -2.43
C ILE A 22 18.09 7.23 -2.98
N ILE A 23 17.68 7.08 -4.25
CA ILE A 23 16.64 7.93 -4.85
C ILE A 23 15.34 7.82 -4.05
N SER A 24 14.91 6.60 -3.75
CA SER A 24 13.70 6.33 -2.97
C SER A 24 13.70 7.05 -1.61
N ALA A 25 14.82 7.02 -0.90
CA ALA A 25 14.94 7.69 0.39
C ALA A 25 14.76 9.22 0.28
N TYR A 26 15.31 9.84 -0.77
CA TYR A 26 15.09 11.27 -1.02
C TYR A 26 13.67 11.57 -1.50
N THR A 27 13.08 10.74 -2.35
CA THR A 27 11.70 10.93 -2.83
C THR A 27 10.70 10.85 -1.68
N ASP A 28 10.91 9.95 -0.70
CA ASP A 28 10.09 9.86 0.50
C ASP A 28 10.11 11.18 1.31
N VAL A 29 11.29 11.79 1.47
CA VAL A 29 11.43 13.09 2.15
C VAL A 29 10.71 14.18 1.36
N VAL A 30 10.83 14.21 0.03
CA VAL A 30 10.11 15.20 -0.80
C VAL A 30 8.60 14.99 -0.71
N ALA A 31 8.11 13.76 -0.72
CA ALA A 31 6.69 13.49 -0.60
C ALA A 31 6.08 13.88 0.74
N GLN A 32 6.88 13.90 1.80
CA GLN A 32 6.45 14.30 3.13
C GLN A 32 6.54 15.81 3.36
N TYR A 33 7.58 16.47 2.85
CA TYR A 33 7.90 17.87 3.20
C TYR A 33 8.03 18.81 2.00
N GLY A 34 7.83 18.31 0.79
CA GLY A 34 7.97 19.07 -0.45
C GLY A 34 6.81 20.02 -0.69
N THR A 35 6.96 20.77 -1.78
CA THR A 35 5.98 21.76 -2.24
C THR A 35 5.60 21.50 -3.70
N VAL A 36 4.57 22.18 -4.20
CA VAL A 36 4.21 22.19 -5.63
C VAL A 36 5.41 22.50 -6.52
N LYS A 37 6.30 23.40 -6.10
CA LYS A 37 7.54 23.68 -6.82
C LYS A 37 8.43 22.45 -6.94
N ASP A 38 8.57 21.67 -5.86
CA ASP A 38 9.37 20.44 -5.87
C ASP A 38 8.79 19.41 -6.85
N ALA A 39 7.47 19.24 -6.87
CA ALA A 39 6.80 18.35 -7.82
C ALA A 39 7.08 18.73 -9.28
N TRP A 40 6.98 20.02 -9.63
CA TRP A 40 7.27 20.49 -10.99
C TRP A 40 8.72 20.27 -11.42
N GLU A 41 9.69 20.43 -10.51
CA GLU A 41 11.10 20.14 -10.84
C GLU A 41 11.33 18.64 -11.05
N LEU A 42 10.75 17.79 -10.20
CA LEU A 42 10.82 16.33 -10.37
C LEU A 42 10.09 15.86 -11.62
N TYR A 43 9.00 16.52 -11.99
CA TYR A 43 8.28 16.23 -13.22
C TYR A 43 9.14 16.50 -14.46
N ARG A 44 9.91 17.59 -14.49
CA ARG A 44 10.85 17.85 -15.61
C ARG A 44 11.87 16.74 -15.77
N LEU A 45 12.42 16.23 -14.66
CA LEU A 45 13.32 15.09 -14.67
C LEU A 45 12.65 13.79 -15.15
N PHE A 46 11.38 13.59 -14.82
CA PHE A 46 10.61 12.44 -15.30
C PHE A 46 10.40 12.49 -16.82
N VAL A 47 10.07 13.67 -17.37
CA VAL A 47 9.83 13.86 -18.81
C VAL A 47 11.07 13.58 -19.67
N GLU A 48 12.28 13.70 -19.12
CA GLU A 48 13.52 13.39 -19.85
C GLU A 48 13.64 11.90 -20.24
N ASP A 49 13.12 10.99 -19.42
CA ASP A 49 13.22 9.53 -19.65
C ASP A 49 12.08 8.76 -18.92
N PRO A 50 10.82 8.94 -19.35
CA PRO A 50 9.65 8.56 -18.55
C PRO A 50 9.46 7.04 -18.41
N HIS A 51 10.09 6.22 -19.26
CA HIS A 51 10.02 4.76 -19.18
C HIS A 51 11.16 4.15 -18.35
N HIS A 52 12.10 4.95 -17.85
CA HIS A 52 13.19 4.44 -17.03
C HIS A 52 12.73 4.21 -15.59
N TYR A 53 12.99 3.01 -15.06
CA TYR A 53 12.46 2.59 -13.75
C TYR A 53 12.77 3.56 -12.59
N ILE A 54 13.99 4.14 -12.54
CA ILE A 54 14.35 5.17 -11.54
C ILE A 54 13.48 6.43 -11.66
N ARG A 55 13.07 6.82 -12.88
CA ARG A 55 12.20 7.98 -13.09
C ARG A 55 10.78 7.71 -12.58
N GLY A 56 10.32 6.46 -12.64
CA GLY A 56 9.07 6.04 -12.00
C GLY A 56 9.01 6.35 -10.50
N LEU A 57 10.15 6.30 -9.78
CA LEU A 57 10.22 6.67 -8.35
C LEU A 57 9.86 8.13 -8.09
N LEU A 58 9.99 9.00 -9.09
CA LEU A 58 9.65 10.43 -8.97
C LEU A 58 8.13 10.68 -8.95
N LEU A 59 7.32 9.72 -9.39
CA LEU A 59 5.86 9.86 -9.44
C LEU A 59 5.24 9.98 -8.05
N GLN A 60 5.80 9.33 -7.04
CA GLN A 60 5.28 9.40 -5.67
C GLN A 60 5.34 10.82 -5.07
N PRO A 61 6.47 11.54 -5.07
CA PRO A 61 6.48 12.93 -4.62
C PRO A 61 5.72 13.87 -5.56
N ILE A 62 5.66 13.59 -6.87
CA ILE A 62 4.82 14.34 -7.81
C ILE A 62 3.34 14.23 -7.43
N MET A 63 2.82 13.03 -7.18
CA MET A 63 1.45 12.82 -6.72
C MET A 63 1.17 13.54 -5.40
N ARG A 64 2.12 13.49 -4.46
CA ARG A 64 1.94 14.04 -3.11
C ARG A 64 1.98 15.57 -3.05
N CYS A 65 2.78 16.19 -3.91
CA CYS A 65 3.05 17.63 -3.85
C CYS A 65 2.51 18.41 -5.06
N GLY A 66 2.15 17.73 -6.14
CA GLY A 66 1.72 18.34 -7.40
C GLY A 66 0.34 18.98 -7.35
N ASP A 67 -0.03 19.60 -8.47
CA ASP A 67 -1.31 20.26 -8.67
C ASP A 67 -2.02 19.73 -9.94
N VAL A 68 -3.27 20.15 -10.13
CA VAL A 68 -4.08 19.75 -11.30
C VAL A 68 -3.44 20.21 -12.61
N ALA A 69 -2.71 21.33 -12.63
CA ALA A 69 -2.04 21.82 -13.84
C ALA A 69 -0.92 20.88 -14.29
N LEU A 70 -0.19 20.26 -13.36
CA LEU A 70 0.80 19.23 -13.64
C LEU A 70 0.14 17.98 -14.25
N ALA A 71 -0.98 17.54 -13.68
CA ALA A 71 -1.75 16.43 -14.23
C ALA A 71 -2.25 16.74 -15.66
N GLN A 72 -2.69 17.97 -15.92
CA GLN A 72 -3.08 18.41 -17.25
C GLN A 72 -1.90 18.33 -18.25
N ASP A 73 -0.70 18.79 -17.89
CA ASP A 73 0.48 18.67 -18.79
C ASP A 73 0.83 17.19 -19.06
N MET A 74 0.77 16.34 -18.02
CA MET A 74 0.97 14.89 -18.17
C MET A 74 -0.06 14.26 -19.11
N TYR A 75 -1.34 14.61 -18.97
CA TYR A 75 -2.43 14.10 -19.80
C TYR A 75 -2.22 14.49 -21.26
N GLU A 76 -1.96 15.77 -21.54
CA GLU A 76 -1.74 16.29 -22.89
C GLU A 76 -0.53 15.65 -23.57
N ARG A 77 0.51 15.31 -22.79
CA ARG A 77 1.76 14.73 -23.31
C ARG A 77 1.67 13.23 -23.61
N TYR A 78 1.00 12.47 -22.74
CA TYR A 78 1.10 11.00 -22.75
C TYR A 78 -0.21 10.26 -23.01
N VAL A 79 -1.36 10.87 -22.71
CA VAL A 79 -2.66 10.15 -22.72
C VAL A 79 -3.58 10.66 -23.81
N ARG A 80 -3.62 11.96 -24.05
CA ARG A 80 -4.55 12.55 -25.02
C ARG A 80 -4.31 11.99 -26.42
N ASN A 81 -5.37 11.48 -27.03
CA ASN A 81 -5.36 10.83 -28.36
C ASN A 81 -4.48 9.58 -28.46
N GLN A 82 -4.06 9.01 -27.33
CA GLN A 82 -3.23 7.81 -27.32
C GLN A 82 -4.09 6.55 -27.48
N THR A 83 -3.70 5.65 -28.37
CA THR A 83 -4.46 4.42 -28.69
C THR A 83 -3.78 3.14 -28.24
N SER A 84 -2.53 3.21 -27.81
CA SER A 84 -1.74 2.08 -27.30
C SER A 84 -1.14 2.41 -25.94
N SER A 85 -1.25 1.45 -25.01
CA SER A 85 -0.71 1.54 -23.65
C SER A 85 0.82 1.61 -23.61
N GLU A 86 1.52 1.11 -24.63
CA GLU A 86 3.00 1.11 -24.69
C GLU A 86 3.61 2.52 -24.68
N HIS A 87 2.83 3.53 -25.09
CA HIS A 87 3.25 4.93 -25.10
C HIS A 87 2.85 5.69 -23.84
N ILE A 88 2.09 5.07 -22.95
CA ILE A 88 1.71 5.63 -21.66
C ILE A 88 2.72 5.11 -20.64
N PRO A 89 3.58 5.97 -20.06
CA PRO A 89 4.49 5.52 -19.02
C PRO A 89 3.73 5.03 -17.78
N ASP A 90 4.24 3.97 -17.15
CA ASP A 90 3.68 3.41 -15.92
C ASP A 90 3.52 4.48 -14.83
N GLY A 91 2.42 4.41 -14.09
CA GLY A 91 2.01 5.33 -13.04
C GLY A 91 1.36 6.64 -13.53
N VAL A 92 1.43 6.98 -14.82
CA VAL A 92 0.88 8.26 -15.31
C VAL A 92 -0.64 8.33 -15.12
N LEU A 93 -1.38 7.26 -15.47
CA LEU A 93 -2.85 7.27 -15.31
C LEU A 93 -3.26 7.39 -13.82
N HIS A 94 -2.48 6.78 -12.92
CA HIS A 94 -2.70 6.93 -11.48
C HIS A 94 -2.48 8.37 -11.02
N VAL A 95 -1.41 9.02 -11.48
CA VAL A 95 -1.09 10.42 -11.14
C VAL A 95 -2.21 11.37 -11.56
N LEU A 96 -2.80 11.18 -12.75
CA LEU A 96 -3.93 11.99 -13.23
C LEU A 96 -5.09 11.98 -12.25
N GLY A 97 -5.49 10.78 -11.82
CA GLY A 97 -6.55 10.62 -10.83
C GLY A 97 -6.18 11.18 -9.47
N TYR A 98 -4.98 10.86 -8.97
CA TYR A 98 -4.49 11.29 -7.65
C TYR A 98 -4.49 12.82 -7.48
N LEU A 99 -4.06 13.53 -8.53
CA LEU A 99 -4.04 14.99 -8.57
C LEU A 99 -5.41 15.60 -8.86
N GLY A 100 -6.42 14.79 -9.23
CA GLY A 100 -7.81 15.21 -9.39
C GLY A 100 -8.16 15.78 -10.76
N TYR A 101 -7.48 15.34 -11.82
CA TYR A 101 -7.78 15.78 -13.19
C TYR A 101 -8.96 14.99 -13.76
N VAL A 102 -10.16 15.55 -13.59
CA VAL A 102 -11.46 14.89 -13.87
C VAL A 102 -11.69 14.64 -15.35
N GLU A 103 -11.12 15.44 -16.23
CA GLU A 103 -11.27 15.35 -17.67
C GLU A 103 -10.71 14.04 -18.24
N ALA A 104 -9.77 13.39 -17.54
CA ALA A 104 -9.21 12.11 -17.94
C ALA A 104 -10.09 10.90 -17.59
N ALA A 105 -11.19 11.06 -16.85
CA ALA A 105 -11.99 9.94 -16.35
C ALA A 105 -12.49 9.01 -17.46
N ALA A 106 -12.93 9.56 -18.59
CA ALA A 106 -13.40 8.77 -19.74
C ALA A 106 -12.28 7.90 -20.34
N ASP A 107 -11.07 8.45 -20.47
CA ASP A 107 -9.90 7.74 -20.98
C ASP A 107 -9.45 6.66 -19.98
N LEU A 108 -9.42 6.97 -18.68
CA LEU A 108 -9.10 5.97 -17.65
C LEU A 108 -10.08 4.80 -17.68
N VAL A 109 -11.39 5.05 -17.79
CA VAL A 109 -12.40 3.98 -17.92
C VAL A 109 -12.19 3.14 -19.19
N ALA A 110 -11.67 3.72 -20.28
CA ALA A 110 -11.31 2.94 -21.46
C ALA A 110 -10.10 2.03 -21.22
N TRP A 111 -9.15 2.45 -20.39
CA TRP A 111 -7.95 1.67 -20.05
C TRP A 111 -8.18 0.57 -19.01
N VAL A 112 -9.23 0.66 -18.19
CA VAL A 112 -9.61 -0.41 -17.24
C VAL A 112 -9.76 -1.75 -17.96
N ASN A 113 -10.44 -1.77 -19.12
CA ASN A 113 -10.69 -2.97 -19.92
C ASN A 113 -9.65 -3.21 -21.02
N GLY A 114 -8.50 -2.54 -20.94
CA GLY A 114 -7.40 -2.74 -21.88
C GLY A 114 -6.76 -4.12 -21.70
N PRO A 115 -5.72 -4.45 -22.49
CA PRO A 115 -4.90 -5.62 -22.21
C PRO A 115 -4.37 -5.57 -20.77
N TYR A 116 -4.47 -6.70 -20.05
CA TYR A 116 -3.93 -6.85 -18.71
C TYR A 116 -2.49 -6.33 -18.63
N GLY A 117 -2.22 -5.44 -17.67
CA GLY A 117 -0.91 -4.81 -17.49
C GLY A 117 -0.95 -3.52 -16.68
N ALA A 118 0.19 -2.83 -16.61
CA ALA A 118 0.38 -1.62 -15.78
C ALA A 118 -0.67 -0.53 -16.04
N ALA A 119 -1.05 -0.31 -17.31
CA ALA A 119 -2.04 0.70 -17.67
C ALA A 119 -3.43 0.43 -17.06
N SER A 120 -3.89 -0.83 -16.99
CA SER A 120 -5.19 -1.16 -16.36
C SER A 120 -5.12 -0.93 -14.84
N VAL A 121 -4.03 -1.35 -14.20
CA VAL A 121 -3.78 -1.10 -12.76
C VAL A 121 -3.79 0.40 -12.46
N ASP A 122 -3.03 1.19 -13.21
CA ASP A 122 -2.94 2.63 -13.02
C ASP A 122 -4.27 3.34 -13.29
N ALA A 123 -5.04 2.86 -14.27
CA ALA A 123 -6.37 3.38 -14.56
C ALA A 123 -7.33 3.15 -13.39
N CYS A 124 -7.37 1.93 -12.84
CA CYS A 124 -8.14 1.62 -11.64
C CYS A 124 -7.71 2.50 -10.46
N LEU A 125 -6.41 2.60 -10.19
CA LEU A 125 -5.87 3.43 -9.11
C LEU A 125 -6.19 4.92 -9.30
N GLY A 126 -6.17 5.42 -10.53
CA GLY A 126 -6.58 6.79 -10.86
C GLY A 126 -8.07 7.03 -10.61
N LEU A 127 -8.93 6.11 -11.06
CA LEU A 127 -10.39 6.23 -10.93
C LEU A 127 -10.87 6.20 -9.48
N VAL A 128 -10.15 5.55 -8.57
CA VAL A 128 -10.44 5.61 -7.13
C VAL A 128 -10.57 7.07 -6.63
N HIS A 129 -9.77 7.98 -7.18
CA HIS A 129 -9.72 9.39 -6.77
C HIS A 129 -10.74 10.28 -7.47
N LEU A 130 -11.28 9.84 -8.61
CA LEU A 130 -12.14 10.65 -9.46
C LEU A 130 -13.63 10.35 -9.20
N PRO A 131 -14.53 11.30 -9.54
CA PRO A 131 -15.95 11.03 -9.63
C PRO A 131 -16.23 10.02 -10.76
N CYS A 132 -17.07 9.03 -10.48
CA CYS A 132 -17.38 7.93 -11.42
C CYS A 132 -18.88 7.78 -11.69
N GLU A 133 -19.72 8.72 -11.26
CA GLU A 133 -21.18 8.64 -11.31
C GLU A 133 -21.69 8.40 -12.74
N SER A 134 -21.10 9.07 -13.73
CA SER A 134 -21.44 8.91 -15.15
C SER A 134 -20.99 7.57 -15.75
N PHE A 135 -20.11 6.85 -15.07
CA PHE A 135 -19.54 5.57 -15.54
C PHE A 135 -19.97 4.39 -14.65
N ARG A 136 -20.81 4.63 -13.64
CA ARG A 136 -21.19 3.66 -12.61
C ARG A 136 -21.72 2.35 -13.19
N GLU A 137 -22.70 2.44 -14.10
CA GLU A 137 -23.34 1.26 -14.72
C GLU A 137 -22.35 0.45 -15.56
N ARG A 138 -21.46 1.13 -16.28
CA ARG A 138 -20.42 0.50 -17.08
C ARG A 138 -19.46 -0.27 -16.18
N LEU A 139 -18.88 0.40 -15.18
CA LEU A 139 -17.94 -0.23 -14.24
C LEU A 139 -18.58 -1.40 -13.46
N ALA A 140 -19.85 -1.26 -13.05
CA ALA A 140 -20.58 -2.35 -12.42
C ALA A 140 -20.73 -3.54 -13.37
N THR A 141 -21.05 -3.29 -14.64
CA THR A 141 -21.17 -4.35 -15.65
C THR A 141 -19.84 -5.09 -15.87
N GLU A 142 -18.72 -4.38 -15.94
CA GLU A 142 -17.39 -4.99 -16.07
C GLU A 142 -17.06 -5.83 -14.84
N LEU A 143 -17.31 -5.31 -13.64
CA LEU A 143 -17.09 -6.05 -12.39
C LEU A 143 -17.94 -7.32 -12.35
N GLU A 144 -19.22 -7.24 -12.68
CA GLU A 144 -20.13 -8.40 -12.72
C GLU A 144 -19.67 -9.47 -13.73
N GLN A 145 -19.07 -9.06 -14.86
CA GLN A 145 -18.50 -10.01 -15.80
C GLN A 145 -17.26 -10.70 -15.24
N ALA A 146 -16.44 -9.98 -14.46
CA ALA A 146 -15.18 -10.50 -13.91
C ALA A 146 -15.36 -11.37 -12.66
N VAL A 147 -16.39 -11.13 -11.84
CA VAL A 147 -16.62 -11.87 -10.59
C VAL A 147 -16.63 -13.39 -10.85
N ASP A 148 -16.00 -14.14 -9.93
CA ASP A 148 -15.82 -15.59 -9.98
C ASP A 148 -14.95 -16.12 -11.13
N GLN A 149 -14.34 -15.24 -11.94
CA GLN A 149 -13.34 -15.65 -12.93
C GLN A 149 -11.97 -15.92 -12.27
N HIS A 150 -11.24 -16.89 -12.82
CA HIS A 150 -9.86 -17.20 -12.41
C HIS A 150 -8.83 -16.21 -12.95
N LEU A 151 -9.06 -15.67 -14.15
CA LEU A 151 -8.22 -14.66 -14.78
C LEU A 151 -9.06 -13.39 -14.94
N PHE A 152 -8.61 -12.31 -14.32
CA PHE A 152 -9.29 -11.02 -14.32
C PHE A 152 -8.26 -9.91 -14.15
N ASP A 153 -8.65 -8.67 -14.45
CA ASP A 153 -7.83 -7.51 -14.12
C ASP A 153 -7.83 -7.32 -12.60
N GLU A 154 -6.71 -7.70 -11.96
CA GLU A 154 -6.56 -7.79 -10.51
C GLU A 154 -7.09 -6.56 -9.75
N PHE A 155 -6.97 -5.37 -10.34
CA PHE A 155 -7.36 -4.10 -9.75
C PHE A 155 -8.76 -3.62 -10.11
N LEU A 156 -9.49 -4.29 -11.01
CA LEU A 156 -10.89 -3.96 -11.28
C LEU A 156 -11.77 -4.02 -10.01
N PRO A 157 -11.64 -5.02 -9.11
CA PRO A 157 -12.40 -5.07 -7.86
C PRO A 157 -12.17 -3.88 -6.93
N LEU A 158 -11.06 -3.14 -7.06
CA LEU A 158 -10.81 -1.91 -6.30
C LEU A 158 -11.91 -0.87 -6.51
N LEU A 159 -12.57 -0.87 -7.67
CA LEU A 159 -13.61 0.08 -8.04
C LEU A 159 -15.00 -0.32 -7.53
N SER A 160 -15.16 -1.47 -6.87
CA SER A 160 -16.47 -1.96 -6.40
C SER A 160 -17.23 -0.93 -5.57
N PHE A 161 -16.56 -0.26 -4.63
CA PHE A 161 -17.17 0.76 -3.77
C PHE A 161 -17.70 1.99 -4.53
N LYS A 162 -17.22 2.22 -5.77
CA LYS A 162 -17.70 3.31 -6.65
C LYS A 162 -18.91 2.89 -7.48
N CYS A 163 -19.05 1.60 -7.78
CA CYS A 163 -20.04 1.12 -8.74
C CYS A 163 -21.15 0.26 -8.15
N THR A 164 -20.95 -0.37 -6.99
CA THR A 164 -21.92 -1.29 -6.36
C THR A 164 -22.36 -0.83 -4.96
N THR A 165 -23.02 -1.71 -4.22
CA THR A 165 -23.36 -1.55 -2.80
C THR A 165 -22.68 -2.64 -1.96
N GLU A 166 -22.86 -2.61 -0.63
CA GLU A 166 -22.21 -3.52 0.33
C GLU A 166 -22.59 -5.01 0.14
N ASP A 167 -23.69 -5.29 -0.56
CA ASP A 167 -24.09 -6.64 -0.97
C ASP A 167 -23.03 -7.34 -1.84
N MET A 168 -22.11 -6.58 -2.44
CA MET A 168 -20.97 -7.10 -3.17
C MET A 168 -19.88 -7.70 -2.27
N ILE A 169 -19.78 -7.30 -1.00
CA ILE A 169 -18.69 -7.73 -0.11
C ILE A 169 -18.63 -9.25 0.08
N PRO A 170 -19.74 -9.96 0.40
CA PRO A 170 -19.69 -11.43 0.53
C PRO A 170 -19.24 -12.12 -0.77
N ARG A 171 -19.54 -11.54 -1.93
CA ARG A 171 -19.13 -12.06 -3.23
C ARG A 171 -17.63 -11.86 -3.46
N LEU A 172 -17.09 -10.68 -3.13
CA LEU A 172 -15.65 -10.41 -3.17
C LEU A 172 -14.86 -11.34 -2.24
N VAL A 173 -15.37 -11.57 -1.02
CA VAL A 173 -14.76 -12.54 -0.08
C VAL A 173 -14.78 -13.94 -0.68
N HIS A 174 -15.93 -14.39 -1.19
CA HIS A 174 -16.04 -15.70 -1.82
C HIS A 174 -15.07 -15.86 -3.01
N TRP A 175 -14.96 -14.83 -3.84
CA TRP A 175 -14.08 -14.80 -4.99
C TRP A 175 -12.62 -14.99 -4.57
N GLY A 176 -12.13 -14.18 -3.63
CA GLY A 176 -10.74 -14.28 -3.15
C GLY A 176 -10.41 -15.62 -2.47
N GLU A 177 -11.37 -16.25 -1.80
CA GLU A 177 -11.15 -17.54 -1.13
C GLU A 177 -11.17 -18.76 -2.06
N ARG A 178 -11.86 -18.69 -3.20
CA ARG A 178 -12.23 -19.89 -3.99
C ARG A 178 -11.81 -19.85 -5.44
N HIS A 179 -11.71 -18.67 -6.03
CA HIS A 179 -11.66 -18.52 -7.49
C HIS A 179 -10.49 -17.66 -7.95
N ALA A 180 -10.16 -16.59 -7.23
CA ALA A 180 -8.97 -15.81 -7.55
C ALA A 180 -7.72 -16.66 -7.39
N SER A 181 -6.73 -16.45 -8.26
CA SER A 181 -5.39 -16.95 -7.99
C SER A 181 -4.92 -16.36 -6.66
N VAL A 182 -4.30 -17.18 -5.80
CA VAL A 182 -3.88 -16.81 -4.44
C VAL A 182 -2.98 -15.55 -4.44
N ASP A 183 -2.30 -15.33 -5.56
CA ASP A 183 -1.36 -14.23 -5.79
C ASP A 183 -2.01 -12.96 -6.41
N CYS A 184 -3.29 -12.94 -6.76
CA CYS A 184 -3.95 -11.82 -7.46
C CYS A 184 -5.11 -11.19 -6.64
N ASN A 185 -4.93 -11.03 -5.33
CA ASN A 185 -5.99 -10.59 -4.42
C ASN A 185 -5.91 -9.11 -4.00
N ALA A 186 -4.91 -8.37 -4.47
CA ALA A 186 -4.66 -6.99 -4.04
C ALA A 186 -5.87 -6.07 -4.21
N GLY A 187 -6.45 -6.05 -5.42
CA GLY A 187 -7.61 -5.21 -5.72
C GLY A 187 -8.87 -5.65 -4.98
N ILE A 188 -9.05 -6.94 -4.70
CA ILE A 188 -10.18 -7.46 -3.91
C ILE A 188 -10.09 -6.97 -2.46
N ILE A 189 -8.94 -7.15 -1.82
CA ILE A 189 -8.69 -6.73 -0.44
C ILE A 189 -8.94 -5.23 -0.29
N ALA A 190 -8.37 -4.44 -1.21
CA ALA A 190 -8.52 -3.00 -1.20
C ALA A 190 -9.96 -2.56 -1.49
N GLY A 191 -10.64 -3.18 -2.46
CA GLY A 191 -12.04 -2.90 -2.80
C GLY A 191 -12.99 -3.15 -1.63
N ILE A 192 -12.79 -4.24 -0.88
CA ILE A 192 -13.54 -4.53 0.36
C ILE A 192 -13.30 -3.42 1.40
N ALA A 193 -12.03 -3.07 1.66
CA ALA A 193 -11.71 -2.07 2.66
C ALA A 193 -12.33 -0.70 2.36
N LEU A 194 -12.42 -0.30 1.08
CA LEU A 194 -12.95 1.00 0.67
C LEU A 194 -14.47 1.16 0.85
N PHE A 195 -15.21 0.09 1.20
CA PHE A 195 -16.59 0.23 1.67
C PHE A 195 -16.68 0.88 3.08
N GLY A 196 -15.58 0.91 3.83
CA GLY A 196 -15.47 1.67 5.08
C GLY A 196 -15.15 0.83 6.31
N GLU A 197 -15.18 1.48 7.48
CA GLU A 197 -14.74 0.91 8.76
C GLU A 197 -15.55 -0.30 9.23
N GLU A 198 -16.79 -0.43 8.76
CA GLU A 198 -17.65 -1.58 9.07
C GLU A 198 -17.04 -2.90 8.57
N GLN A 199 -16.11 -2.83 7.61
CA GLN A 199 -15.39 -4.00 7.09
C GLN A 199 -14.21 -4.45 7.94
N LYS A 200 -13.99 -3.88 9.13
CA LYS A 200 -12.89 -4.24 10.03
C LYS A 200 -12.81 -5.74 10.31
N ASP A 201 -13.93 -6.37 10.65
CA ASP A 201 -13.95 -7.82 10.95
C ASP A 201 -13.72 -8.66 9.70
N THR A 202 -14.24 -8.23 8.54
CA THR A 202 -13.97 -8.86 7.24
C THR A 202 -12.47 -8.82 6.93
N ILE A 203 -11.84 -7.64 7.00
CA ILE A 203 -10.39 -7.50 6.78
C ILE A 203 -9.58 -8.31 7.79
N ARG A 204 -9.97 -8.32 9.08
CA ARG A 204 -9.34 -9.17 10.10
C ARG A 204 -9.40 -10.66 9.71
N SER A 205 -10.55 -11.14 9.23
CA SER A 205 -10.68 -12.54 8.77
C SER A 205 -9.81 -12.86 7.56
N ILE A 206 -9.69 -11.92 6.61
CA ILE A 206 -8.82 -12.03 5.43
C ILE A 206 -7.36 -12.16 5.85
N LEU A 207 -6.88 -11.29 6.74
CA LEU A 207 -5.50 -11.33 7.25
C LEU A 207 -5.16 -12.69 7.87
N TRP A 208 -6.13 -13.33 8.53
CA TRP A 208 -5.95 -14.59 9.25
C TRP A 208 -6.25 -15.84 8.44
N ASN A 209 -6.70 -15.71 7.20
CA ASN A 209 -7.00 -16.83 6.32
C ASN A 209 -5.82 -17.08 5.35
N PRO A 210 -5.12 -18.23 5.45
CA PRO A 210 -3.98 -18.55 4.58
C PRO A 210 -4.27 -18.55 3.07
N LEU A 211 -5.54 -18.71 2.67
CA LEU A 211 -5.93 -18.70 1.26
C LEU A 211 -5.74 -17.33 0.59
N TRP A 212 -5.61 -16.26 1.39
CA TRP A 212 -5.41 -14.90 0.89
C TRP A 212 -3.95 -14.50 0.73
N GLU A 213 -3.02 -15.29 1.28
CA GLU A 213 -1.58 -14.98 1.32
C GLU A 213 -1.33 -13.49 1.70
N ALA A 214 -1.95 -13.02 2.77
CA ALA A 214 -1.95 -11.60 3.15
C ALA A 214 -0.54 -11.05 3.49
N HIS A 215 0.45 -11.92 3.65
CA HIS A 215 1.86 -11.57 3.84
C HIS A 215 2.70 -11.71 2.55
N GLY A 216 2.09 -12.12 1.44
CA GLY A 216 2.75 -12.37 0.17
C GLY A 216 3.35 -11.09 -0.42
N THR A 217 4.65 -11.11 -0.70
CA THR A 217 5.41 -9.98 -1.24
C THR A 217 5.57 -10.04 -2.75
N ALA A 218 5.45 -11.22 -3.36
CA ALA A 218 5.70 -11.42 -4.78
C ALA A 218 4.78 -10.61 -5.70
N THR A 219 3.51 -10.49 -5.31
CA THR A 219 2.46 -9.76 -6.06
C THR A 219 1.96 -8.51 -5.33
N GLY A 220 2.51 -8.23 -4.14
CA GLY A 220 2.18 -7.05 -3.38
C GLY A 220 0.88 -7.13 -2.56
N SER A 221 0.28 -8.31 -2.40
CA SER A 221 -0.89 -8.54 -1.51
C SER A 221 -0.67 -7.94 -0.13
N CYS A 222 0.53 -8.11 0.45
CA CYS A 222 0.89 -7.52 1.75
C CYS A 222 0.71 -5.99 1.81
N VAL A 223 1.07 -5.26 0.76
CA VAL A 223 0.92 -3.80 0.71
C VAL A 223 -0.55 -3.41 0.81
N TRP A 224 -1.42 -4.14 0.11
CA TRP A 224 -2.86 -3.87 0.10
C TRP A 224 -3.56 -4.35 1.36
N SER A 225 -3.11 -5.45 1.96
CA SER A 225 -3.51 -5.88 3.30
C SER A 225 -3.18 -4.83 4.36
N TYR A 226 -1.99 -4.23 4.29
CA TYR A 226 -1.58 -3.15 5.20
C TYR A 226 -2.43 -1.89 5.01
N ILE A 227 -2.65 -1.46 3.77
CA ILE A 227 -3.51 -0.30 3.46
C ILE A 227 -4.95 -0.57 3.92
N ALA A 228 -5.47 -1.78 3.68
CA ALA A 228 -6.81 -2.18 4.09
C ALA A 228 -6.96 -2.14 5.62
N MET A 229 -6.02 -2.75 6.35
CA MET A 229 -5.93 -2.71 7.82
C MET A 229 -6.01 -1.27 8.32
N GLN A 230 -5.21 -0.37 7.76
CA GLN A 230 -5.22 1.05 8.12
C GLN A 230 -6.56 1.72 7.84
N HIS A 231 -7.11 1.49 6.65
CA HIS A 231 -8.34 2.14 6.19
C HIS A 231 -9.54 1.80 7.09
N VAL A 232 -9.68 0.54 7.48
CA VAL A 232 -10.77 0.08 8.35
C VAL A 232 -10.50 0.32 9.85
N GLY A 233 -9.34 0.89 10.19
CA GLY A 233 -8.97 1.19 11.58
C GLY A 233 -8.65 -0.04 12.42
N LEU A 234 -8.14 -1.11 11.80
CA LEU A 234 -7.60 -2.28 12.50
C LEU A 234 -6.17 -1.97 12.98
N THR A 235 -5.89 -2.18 14.26
CA THR A 235 -4.64 -1.77 14.90
C THR A 235 -3.67 -2.93 15.09
N PHE A 236 -2.37 -2.63 15.18
CA PHE A 236 -1.34 -3.62 15.54
C PHE A 236 -1.61 -4.21 16.91
N ARG A 237 -2.04 -3.39 17.87
CA ARG A 237 -2.46 -3.89 19.18
C ARG A 237 -3.52 -5.00 19.08
N GLU A 238 -4.56 -4.80 18.26
CA GLU A 238 -5.59 -5.81 18.05
C GLU A 238 -5.00 -7.10 17.44
N LEU A 239 -4.13 -6.98 16.43
CA LEU A 239 -3.48 -8.14 15.82
C LEU A 239 -2.59 -8.91 16.82
N ILE A 240 -1.87 -8.19 17.69
CA ILE A 240 -1.02 -8.77 18.73
C ILE A 240 -1.88 -9.51 19.77
N GLN A 241 -3.02 -8.94 20.15
CA GLN A 241 -3.97 -9.57 21.08
C GLN A 241 -4.57 -10.84 20.48
N ASP A 242 -4.94 -10.83 19.20
CA ASP A 242 -5.42 -12.02 18.48
C ASP A 242 -4.39 -13.16 18.55
N ILE A 243 -3.11 -12.85 18.32
CA ILE A 243 -2.03 -13.83 18.35
C ILE A 243 -1.76 -14.34 19.78
N LYS A 244 -1.62 -13.45 20.77
CA LYS A 244 -1.35 -13.84 22.16
C LYS A 244 -2.49 -14.66 22.78
N SER A 245 -3.72 -14.51 22.28
CA SER A 245 -4.90 -15.27 22.70
C SER A 245 -5.10 -16.57 21.92
N TYR A 246 -4.27 -16.85 20.92
CA TYR A 246 -4.40 -18.01 20.05
C TYR A 246 -3.99 -19.31 20.76
N ASP A 247 -4.89 -20.30 20.76
CA ASP A 247 -4.65 -21.61 21.36
C ASP A 247 -4.15 -22.60 20.30
N ALA A 248 -2.82 -22.62 20.10
CA ALA A 248 -2.18 -23.48 19.10
C ALA A 248 -2.41 -24.98 19.32
N SER A 249 -2.75 -25.39 20.55
CA SER A 249 -3.07 -26.80 20.85
C SER A 249 -4.37 -27.27 20.21
N LYS A 250 -5.28 -26.34 19.89
CA LYS A 250 -6.60 -26.64 19.30
C LYS A 250 -6.65 -26.34 17.81
N ALA A 251 -6.06 -25.23 17.40
CA ALA A 251 -6.21 -24.72 16.03
C ALA A 251 -4.99 -25.00 15.15
N GLY A 252 -3.86 -25.42 15.74
CA GLY A 252 -2.68 -25.90 15.02
C GLY A 252 -1.55 -24.87 14.97
N VAL A 253 -0.31 -25.38 14.91
CA VAL A 253 0.90 -24.55 14.91
C VAL A 253 1.09 -23.80 13.59
N GLN A 254 0.67 -24.39 12.46
CA GLN A 254 0.82 -23.78 11.13
C GLN A 254 0.03 -22.47 10.99
N ASP A 255 -1.20 -22.44 11.49
CA ASP A 255 -2.03 -21.24 11.51
C ASP A 255 -1.43 -20.14 12.41
N LEU A 256 -0.80 -20.53 13.52
CA LEU A 256 -0.06 -19.59 14.36
C LEU A 256 1.15 -19.00 13.63
N GLU A 257 1.95 -19.85 12.96
CA GLU A 257 3.08 -19.40 12.15
C GLU A 257 2.62 -18.40 11.09
N TYR A 258 1.54 -18.70 10.36
CA TYR A 258 0.98 -17.80 9.35
C TYR A 258 0.58 -16.44 9.94
N ARG A 259 -0.11 -16.41 11.09
CA ARG A 259 -0.50 -15.15 11.75
C ARG A 259 0.72 -14.32 12.17
N LEU A 260 1.77 -14.97 12.65
CA LEU A 260 3.03 -14.32 13.00
C LEU A 260 3.77 -13.76 11.77
N GLU A 261 3.70 -14.45 10.62
CA GLU A 261 4.24 -13.96 9.35
C GLU A 261 3.47 -12.73 8.84
N VAL A 262 2.14 -12.77 8.91
CA VAL A 262 1.29 -11.61 8.58
C VAL A 262 1.60 -10.43 9.48
N LEU A 263 1.65 -10.62 10.80
CA LEU A 263 2.00 -9.53 11.72
C LEU A 263 3.41 -8.97 11.43
N TYR A 264 4.39 -9.85 11.16
CA TYR A 264 5.74 -9.44 10.81
C TYR A 264 5.75 -8.55 9.56
N GLU A 265 5.08 -8.97 8.49
CA GLU A 265 5.06 -8.23 7.23
C GLU A 265 4.32 -6.89 7.37
N MET A 266 3.22 -6.85 8.12
CA MET A 266 2.52 -5.58 8.38
C MET A 266 3.43 -4.59 9.14
N LEU A 267 4.22 -5.08 10.09
CA LEU A 267 5.18 -4.25 10.84
C LEU A 267 6.35 -3.80 9.96
N GLU A 268 6.85 -4.66 9.08
CA GLU A 268 7.86 -4.31 8.07
C GLU A 268 7.38 -3.18 7.15
N LEU A 269 6.12 -3.25 6.70
CA LEU A 269 5.49 -2.19 5.92
C LEU A 269 5.34 -0.91 6.75
N LYS A 270 4.95 -0.96 8.02
CA LYS A 270 4.95 0.24 8.88
C LYS A 270 6.35 0.87 8.99
N LEU A 271 7.41 0.06 9.07
CA LEU A 271 8.78 0.54 9.24
C LEU A 271 9.36 1.17 7.96
N SER A 272 8.98 0.67 6.79
CA SER A 272 9.66 0.94 5.52
C SER A 272 8.78 1.57 4.44
N TYR A 273 7.49 1.24 4.40
CA TYR A 273 6.58 1.70 3.35
C TYR A 273 6.07 3.10 3.67
N ARG A 274 6.26 4.02 2.71
CA ARG A 274 5.90 5.44 2.80
C ARG A 274 4.99 5.91 1.67
N VAL A 275 4.78 5.05 0.67
CA VAL A 275 3.90 5.35 -0.46
C VAL A 275 2.46 5.32 0.02
N GLN A 276 1.68 6.32 -0.40
CA GLN A 276 0.24 6.40 -0.10
C GLN A 276 -0.51 6.42 -1.44
N PRO A 277 -0.77 5.24 -2.05
CA PRO A 277 -1.36 5.16 -3.38
C PRO A 277 -2.83 5.62 -3.39
N ILE A 278 -3.50 5.59 -2.23
CA ILE A 278 -4.84 6.13 -2.05
C ILE A 278 -4.80 7.35 -1.12
N ARG A 279 -4.99 8.57 -1.66
CA ARG A 279 -4.85 9.85 -0.93
C ARG A 279 -5.70 9.94 0.34
N PHE A 280 -6.91 9.39 0.30
CA PHE A 280 -7.87 9.43 1.40
C PHE A 280 -7.86 8.16 2.27
N ALA A 281 -7.00 7.18 1.99
CA ALA A 281 -6.82 6.06 2.89
C ALA A 281 -6.20 6.55 4.20
N ARG A 282 -6.70 6.03 5.32
CA ARG A 282 -6.18 6.35 6.65
C ARG A 282 -4.75 5.86 6.79
N ARG A 283 -4.03 6.47 7.72
CA ARG A 283 -2.69 6.03 8.14
C ARG A 283 -2.79 5.37 9.51
N ASN A 284 -1.90 4.43 9.77
CA ASN A 284 -1.75 3.90 11.12
C ASN A 284 -1.16 4.99 12.03
N GLU A 285 -1.87 5.33 13.09
CA GLU A 285 -1.49 6.38 14.06
C GLU A 285 -0.80 5.81 15.31
N GLU A 286 -0.66 4.49 15.45
CA GLU A 286 0.05 3.90 16.57
C GLU A 286 1.53 4.29 16.52
N SER A 287 2.06 4.85 17.60
CA SER A 287 3.49 5.18 17.69
C SER A 287 4.35 3.92 17.76
N PHE A 288 5.62 4.02 17.37
CA PHE A 288 6.55 2.90 17.53
C PHE A 288 6.79 2.59 19.01
N ALA A 289 6.70 3.57 19.91
CA ALA A 289 6.75 3.33 21.35
C ALA A 289 5.58 2.45 21.84
N GLN A 290 4.37 2.71 21.34
CA GLN A 290 3.19 1.92 21.70
C GLN A 290 3.30 0.48 21.18
N ILE A 291 3.69 0.32 19.92
CA ILE A 291 3.90 -1.00 19.31
C ILE A 291 5.02 -1.76 20.02
N TYR A 292 6.13 -1.08 20.35
CA TYR A 292 7.22 -1.69 21.10
C TYR A 292 6.75 -2.18 22.47
N SER A 293 5.95 -1.38 23.17
CA SER A 293 5.38 -1.78 24.46
C SER A 293 4.49 -3.03 24.31
N ASP A 294 3.61 -3.06 23.32
CA ASP A 294 2.64 -4.15 23.14
C ASP A 294 3.32 -5.48 22.71
N LEU A 295 4.42 -5.39 21.95
CA LEU A 295 5.19 -6.54 21.47
C LEU A 295 6.27 -7.00 22.44
N PHE A 296 7.15 -6.10 22.87
CA PHE A 296 8.47 -6.47 23.39
C PHE A 296 8.64 -6.22 24.90
N SER A 297 7.72 -5.49 25.53
CA SER A 297 7.80 -5.25 26.97
C SER A 297 7.29 -6.44 27.78
N TRP A 298 7.86 -6.58 28.98
CA TRP A 298 7.47 -7.59 29.95
C TRP A 298 6.46 -7.02 30.92
N SER A 299 5.47 -7.82 31.33
CA SER A 299 4.52 -7.42 32.37
C SER A 299 5.17 -7.30 33.75
N THR A 300 6.26 -8.03 33.99
CA THR A 300 7.04 -8.00 35.24
C THR A 300 8.52 -8.27 34.97
N GLU A 301 9.39 -7.90 35.91
CA GLU A 301 10.85 -8.15 35.82
C GLU A 301 11.24 -9.64 35.75
N HIS A 302 10.29 -10.55 35.99
CA HIS A 302 10.56 -11.99 36.11
C HIS A 302 9.79 -12.85 35.10
N LYS A 303 9.02 -12.24 34.19
CA LYS A 303 8.21 -12.96 33.22
C LYS A 303 8.35 -12.33 31.84
N ASP A 304 9.00 -13.06 30.94
CA ASP A 304 9.06 -12.70 29.53
C ASP A 304 7.76 -13.11 28.82
N ASP A 305 6.75 -12.25 28.88
CA ASP A 305 5.52 -12.34 28.09
C ASP A 305 5.53 -11.37 26.88
N SER A 306 6.73 -11.00 26.44
CA SER A 306 6.93 -10.42 25.12
C SER A 306 6.48 -11.41 24.05
N ILE A 307 6.28 -10.92 22.82
CA ILE A 307 5.98 -11.78 21.68
C ILE A 307 7.08 -12.82 21.45
N ILE A 308 8.35 -12.48 21.73
CA ILE A 308 9.50 -13.39 21.54
C ILE A 308 9.49 -14.49 22.62
N GLY A 309 9.29 -14.12 23.88
CA GLY A 309 9.12 -15.09 24.98
C GLY A 309 7.93 -16.00 24.74
N TRP A 310 6.79 -15.42 24.35
CA TRP A 310 5.58 -16.14 24.00
C TRP A 310 5.77 -17.10 22.81
N MET A 311 6.47 -16.66 21.76
CA MET A 311 6.82 -17.51 20.61
C MET A 311 7.75 -18.64 21.02
N ASN A 312 8.72 -18.39 21.90
CA ASN A 312 9.62 -19.41 22.39
C ASN A 312 8.87 -20.52 23.15
N ASP A 313 7.89 -20.15 23.98
CA ASP A 313 7.07 -21.12 24.73
C ASP A 313 6.17 -21.96 23.81
N ASN A 314 5.67 -21.40 22.70
CA ASN A 314 4.73 -22.07 21.80
C ASN A 314 5.37 -22.77 20.59
N LEU A 315 6.49 -22.26 20.07
CA LEU A 315 7.16 -22.75 18.85
C LEU A 315 8.55 -23.35 19.13
N GLY A 316 9.14 -23.05 20.29
CA GLY A 316 10.47 -23.48 20.70
C GLY A 316 11.62 -22.56 20.24
N TYR A 317 12.70 -22.54 21.03
CA TYR A 317 13.84 -21.61 20.90
C TYR A 317 14.62 -21.63 19.58
N LYS A 318 14.42 -22.64 18.73
CA LYS A 318 15.07 -22.75 17.42
C LYS A 318 14.19 -22.33 16.25
N HIS A 319 12.98 -21.83 16.53
CA HIS A 319 12.05 -21.47 15.47
C HIS A 319 12.58 -20.29 14.64
N ARG A 320 12.46 -20.38 13.30
CA ARG A 320 13.01 -19.38 12.37
C ARG A 320 12.48 -17.95 12.62
N LEU A 321 11.21 -17.84 13.00
CA LEU A 321 10.54 -16.56 13.21
C LEU A 321 11.13 -15.79 14.40
N LEU A 322 11.73 -16.46 15.40
CA LEU A 322 12.33 -15.77 16.55
C LEU A 322 13.41 -14.79 16.11
N LYS A 323 14.29 -15.21 15.18
CA LYS A 323 15.35 -14.36 14.63
C LYS A 323 14.78 -13.16 13.86
N GLN A 324 13.66 -13.35 13.17
CA GLN A 324 13.00 -12.28 12.43
C GLN A 324 12.42 -11.23 13.40
N TYR A 325 11.77 -11.67 14.48
CA TYR A 325 11.23 -10.77 15.50
C TYR A 325 12.31 -10.09 16.34
N ASP A 326 13.46 -10.74 16.58
CA ASP A 326 14.63 -10.09 17.19
C ASP A 326 15.17 -8.94 16.34
N GLU A 327 15.21 -9.11 15.01
CA GLU A 327 15.65 -8.05 14.11
C GLU A 327 14.61 -6.93 13.98
N LEU A 328 13.33 -7.31 13.93
CA LEU A 328 12.22 -6.38 13.93
C LEU A 328 12.25 -5.48 15.17
N ARG A 329 12.54 -6.04 16.34
CA ARG A 329 12.70 -5.31 17.60
C ARG A 329 13.71 -4.17 17.46
N LYS A 330 14.92 -4.45 16.97
CA LYS A 330 15.97 -3.42 16.79
C LYS A 330 15.53 -2.31 15.86
N ARG A 331 14.82 -2.64 14.78
CA ARG A 331 14.33 -1.65 13.81
C ARG A 331 13.21 -0.79 14.38
N VAL A 332 12.32 -1.37 15.18
CA VAL A 332 11.30 -0.62 15.94
C VAL A 332 11.98 0.32 16.95
N GLU A 333 13.01 -0.14 17.66
CA GLU A 333 13.79 0.71 18.59
C GLU A 333 14.42 1.92 17.86
N ILE A 334 15.04 1.70 16.70
CA ILE A 334 15.61 2.79 15.88
C ILE A 334 14.52 3.79 15.45
N ARG A 335 13.36 3.30 15.00
CA ARG A 335 12.26 4.18 14.56
C ARG A 335 11.61 4.93 15.72
N MET A 336 11.53 4.32 16.90
CA MET A 336 11.07 4.99 18.12
C MET A 336 12.00 6.15 18.51
N VAL A 337 13.32 5.96 18.45
CA VAL A 337 14.27 7.06 18.67
C VAL A 337 14.04 8.19 17.66
N HIS A 338 13.88 7.84 16.37
CA HIS A 338 13.61 8.83 15.33
C HIS A 338 12.30 9.60 15.54
N GLU A 339 11.22 8.95 15.98
CA GLU A 339 9.97 9.64 16.35
C GLU A 339 10.21 10.67 17.47
N ILE A 340 10.93 10.29 18.54
CA ILE A 340 11.25 11.17 19.66
C ILE A 340 12.11 12.37 19.19
N GLU A 341 13.09 12.14 18.32
CA GLU A 341 13.92 13.21 17.73
C GLU A 341 13.07 14.19 16.91
N LEU A 342 12.14 13.69 16.09
CA LEU A 342 11.25 14.53 15.28
C LEU A 342 10.31 15.36 16.15
N GLU A 343 9.71 14.77 17.20
CA GLU A 343 8.87 15.48 18.16
C GLU A 343 9.65 16.62 18.84
N HIS A 344 10.90 16.35 19.25
CA HIS A 344 11.76 17.37 19.85
C HIS A 344 12.07 18.53 18.88
N VAL A 345 12.38 18.23 17.62
CA VAL A 345 12.67 19.26 16.60
C VAL A 345 11.42 20.09 16.26
N GLN A 346 10.24 19.46 16.22
CA GLN A 346 8.99 20.14 15.89
C GLN A 346 8.46 21.01 17.03
N THR A 347 8.68 20.60 18.29
CA THR A 347 8.25 21.35 19.48
C THR A 347 9.30 22.32 20.01
N GLY A 348 10.57 22.10 19.67
CA GLY A 348 11.71 22.95 19.98
C GLY A 348 11.99 23.98 18.89
N SER A 349 11.13 24.99 18.77
CA SER A 349 11.41 26.27 18.08
C SER A 349 10.68 27.41 18.78
#